data_AF-A0A5B7GS19-F1
#
_entry.id   AF-A0A5B7GS19-F1
#
_cell.length_a   1.000
_cell.length_b   1.000
_cell.length_c   1.000
_cell.angle_alpha   90.00
_cell.angle_beta   90.00
_cell.angle_gamma   90.00
#
_symmetry.space_group_name_H-M   'P 1'
#
loop_
_entity.id
_entity.type
_entity.pdbx_description
1 polymer ?
#
loop_
_entity_poly.entity_id
_entity_poly.type
_entity_poly.pdbx_seq_one_letter_code
_entity_poly.pdbx_strand_id
1 'polypeptide(L)'
;MLSWYSGDNNMLEPFKMEEDPDGTSQQVAVIMTGKRPAMSPSVAKKTRKSLTLEVKLDIIRRHERGEKTNSIASHHGLTPSTVYHFQVGRLY
;
A
#
# COMPACT_ATOMS: atom_id res chain seq x y z
N MET A 1 28.19 -40.14 8.96
CA MET A 1 27.69 -41.40 8.41
C MET A 1 26.35 -41.67 9.09
N LEU A 2 25.23 -41.66 8.32
CA LEU A 2 23.83 -42.03 8.65
C LEU A 2 23.12 -41.12 9.70
N SER A 3 22.20 -40.20 9.36
CA SER A 3 20.83 -40.26 8.77
C SER A 3 19.75 -40.89 9.67
N TRP A 4 18.56 -40.28 9.59
CA TRP A 4 17.23 -40.65 10.13
C TRP A 4 16.88 -40.10 11.51
N TYR A 5 16.27 -38.91 11.54
CA TYR A 5 14.90 -38.72 12.05
C TYR A 5 14.33 -37.44 11.43
N SER A 6 13.46 -37.64 10.44
CA SER A 6 12.53 -36.64 9.93
C SER A 6 11.27 -36.71 10.81
N GLY A 7 10.68 -35.57 11.17
CA GLY A 7 9.41 -35.56 11.87
C GLY A 7 9.23 -34.34 12.77
N ASP A 8 8.81 -33.23 12.15
CA ASP A 8 7.74 -32.37 12.64
C ASP A 8 7.64 -32.20 14.17
N ASN A 9 8.42 -31.28 14.73
CA ASN A 9 8.21 -30.78 16.09
C ASN A 9 6.94 -29.90 16.13
N ASN A 10 5.78 -30.54 16.09
CA ASN A 10 4.50 -29.92 16.43
C ASN A 10 4.43 -29.82 17.96
N MET A 11 4.76 -28.64 18.50
CA MET A 11 4.47 -28.34 19.90
C MET A 11 2.95 -28.29 20.08
N LEU A 12 2.39 -29.30 20.74
CA LEU A 12 0.96 -29.45 20.98
C LEU A 12 0.44 -28.36 21.93
N GLU A 13 -0.60 -27.65 21.49
CA GLU A 13 -1.35 -26.63 22.25
C GLU A 13 -2.05 -27.23 23.49
N PRO A 14 -2.22 -26.46 24.59
CA PRO A 14 -2.87 -26.95 25.80
C PRO A 14 -4.38 -27.13 25.61
N PHE A 15 -4.85 -28.38 25.63
CA PHE A 15 -6.26 -28.72 25.80
C PHE A 15 -6.73 -28.23 27.18
N LYS A 16 -7.79 -27.41 27.23
CA LYS A 16 -8.47 -27.09 28.49
C LYS A 16 -9.41 -28.24 28.86
N MET A 17 -9.28 -28.76 30.08
CA MET A 17 -10.25 -29.66 30.70
C MET A 17 -11.40 -28.80 31.24
N GLU A 18 -12.60 -28.95 30.67
CA GLU A 18 -13.85 -28.46 31.24
C GLU A 18 -14.59 -29.69 31.79
N GLU A 19 -14.81 -29.73 33.11
CA GLU A 19 -15.48 -30.86 33.77
C GLU A 19 -17.01 -30.74 33.64
N ASP A 20 -17.59 -31.54 32.75
CA ASP A 20 -19.03 -31.87 32.77
C ASP A 20 -19.26 -33.21 33.48
N PRO A 21 -20.32 -33.34 34.30
CA PRO A 21 -20.47 -34.40 35.32
C PRO A 21 -20.77 -35.82 34.81
N ASP A 22 -20.86 -36.05 33.50
CA ASP A 22 -21.29 -37.32 32.90
C ASP A 22 -20.24 -37.97 31.96
N GLY A 23 -18.98 -37.53 32.02
CA GLY A 23 -17.84 -38.40 31.73
C GLY A 23 -17.66 -38.85 30.28
N THR A 24 -18.11 -38.06 29.30
CA THR A 24 -17.79 -38.30 27.88
C THR A 24 -16.72 -37.32 27.38
N SER A 25 -15.47 -37.78 27.29
CA SER A 25 -14.33 -36.99 26.81
C SER A 25 -14.45 -36.66 25.31
N GLN A 26 -14.75 -35.41 24.97
CA GLN A 26 -14.58 -34.90 23.60
C GLN A 26 -13.34 -33.99 23.53
N GLN A 27 -12.39 -34.31 22.66
CA GLN A 27 -11.19 -33.51 22.44
C GLN A 27 -11.52 -32.31 21.53
N VAL A 28 -11.70 -31.11 22.08
CA VAL A 28 -11.86 -29.88 21.29
C VAL A 28 -10.51 -29.21 21.06
N ALA A 29 -10.02 -29.21 19.82
CA ALA A 29 -8.78 -28.55 19.43
C ALA A 29 -9.03 -27.05 19.18
N VAL A 30 -8.45 -26.17 20.00
CA VAL A 30 -8.42 -24.73 19.73
C VAL A 30 -7.32 -24.45 18.70
N ILE A 31 -7.70 -24.06 17.49
CA ILE A 31 -6.78 -23.71 16.41
C ILE A 31 -6.13 -22.34 16.64
N MET A 32 -4.92 -22.31 17.21
CA MET A 32 -4.09 -21.10 17.29
C MET A 32 -3.54 -20.75 15.90
N THR A 33 -4.26 -19.92 15.14
CA THR A 33 -3.76 -19.44 13.84
C THR A 33 -2.57 -18.50 14.06
N GLY A 34 -1.35 -18.95 13.72
CA GLY A 34 -0.13 -18.16 13.72
C GLY A 34 -0.15 -17.03 12.68
N LYS A 35 -0.96 -16.00 12.92
CA LYS A 35 -0.89 -14.73 12.18
C LYS A 35 0.21 -13.89 12.80
N ARG A 36 1.43 -13.99 12.24
CA ARG A 36 2.43 -12.92 12.42
C ARG A 36 1.79 -11.61 11.93
N PRO A 37 1.70 -10.55 12.75
CA PRO A 37 1.27 -9.26 12.25
C PRO A 37 2.30 -8.83 11.21
N ALA A 38 1.90 -8.83 9.94
CA ALA A 38 2.64 -8.08 8.94
C ALA A 38 2.55 -6.62 9.38
N MET A 39 3.60 -6.08 9.99
CA MET A 39 3.75 -4.64 10.14
C MET A 39 3.90 -4.09 8.72
N SER A 40 2.77 -3.82 8.08
CA SER A 40 2.75 -3.05 6.87
C SER A 40 3.34 -1.68 7.22
N PRO A 41 4.33 -1.17 6.46
CA PRO A 41 4.70 0.22 6.62
C PRO A 41 3.41 1.02 6.37
N SER A 42 2.99 1.80 7.36
CA SER A 42 1.92 2.76 7.18
C SER A 42 2.41 3.77 6.15
N VAL A 43 2.12 3.51 4.87
CA VAL A 43 2.35 4.46 3.80
C VAL A 43 1.35 5.57 4.05
N ALA A 44 1.78 6.60 4.78
CA ALA A 44 1.03 7.83 4.91
C ALA A 44 0.73 8.31 3.49
N LYS A 45 -0.54 8.17 3.07
CA LYS A 45 -0.99 8.60 1.75
C LYS A 45 -0.70 10.08 1.63
N LYS A 46 0.26 10.46 0.79
CA LYS A 46 0.46 11.86 0.42
C LYS A 46 -0.81 12.32 -0.27
N THR A 47 -1.49 13.31 0.31
CA THR A 47 -2.64 13.93 -0.32
C THR A 47 -2.16 14.65 -1.57
N ARG A 48 -2.62 14.21 -2.74
CA ARG A 48 -2.28 14.85 -4.01
C ARG A 48 -3.01 16.19 -4.08
N LYS A 49 -2.27 17.29 -4.16
CA LYS A 49 -2.85 18.60 -4.48
C LYS A 49 -3.17 18.64 -5.97
N SER A 50 -4.42 18.94 -6.31
CA SER A 50 -4.82 19.21 -7.68
C SER A 50 -4.45 20.65 -8.04
N LEU A 51 -4.06 20.85 -9.30
CA LEU A 51 -3.89 22.18 -9.87
C LEU A 51 -5.27 22.78 -10.14
N THR A 52 -5.42 24.07 -9.84
CA THR A 52 -6.63 24.84 -10.18
C THR A 52 -6.79 24.93 -11.70
N LEU A 53 -8.03 25.09 -12.17
CA LEU A 53 -8.33 25.20 -13.60
C LEU A 53 -7.59 26.37 -14.25
N GLU A 54 -7.53 27.52 -13.57
CA GLU A 54 -6.83 28.72 -14.02
C GLU A 54 -5.36 28.45 -14.35
N VAL A 55 -4.65 27.70 -13.50
CA VAL A 55 -3.24 27.39 -13.73
C VAL A 55 -3.07 26.49 -14.95
N LYS A 56 -3.98 25.51 -15.16
CA LYS A 56 -3.94 24.64 -16.34
C LYS A 56 -4.14 25.43 -17.63
N LEU A 57 -5.12 26.35 -17.64
CA LEU A 57 -5.40 27.20 -18.79
C LEU A 57 -4.26 28.18 -19.06
N ASP A 58 -3.65 28.76 -18.01
CA ASP A 58 -2.49 29.63 -18.15
C ASP A 58 -1.29 28.89 -18.76
N ILE A 59 -1.02 27.65 -18.33
CA ILE A 59 0.03 26.80 -18.91
C ILE A 59 -0.20 26.58 -20.43
N ILE A 60 -1.43 26.24 -20.83
CA ILE A 60 -1.76 26.00 -22.25
C ILE A 60 -1.62 27.30 -23.05
N ARG A 61 -2.20 28.41 -22.57
CA ARG A 61 -2.16 29.70 -23.28
C ARG A 61 -0.72 30.21 -23.48
N ARG A 62 0.12 30.10 -22.46
CA ARG A 62 1.55 30.51 -22.57
C ARG A 62 2.32 29.61 -23.51
N HIS A 63 2.05 28.30 -23.49
CA HIS A 63 2.65 27.37 -24.43
C HIS A 63 2.24 27.67 -25.88
N GLU A 64 0.95 27.94 -26.14
CA GLU A 64 0.45 28.33 -27.46
C GLU A 64 1.07 29.65 -27.96
N ARG A 65 1.40 30.57 -27.04
CA ARG A 65 2.15 31.79 -27.35
C ARG A 65 3.64 31.55 -27.66
N GLY A 66 4.12 30.32 -27.54
CA GLY A 66 5.52 29.95 -27.80
C GLY A 66 6.46 30.16 -26.62
N GLU A 67 5.94 30.35 -25.39
CA GLU A 67 6.80 30.42 -24.21
C GLU A 67 7.49 29.07 -23.94
N LYS A 68 8.75 29.14 -23.51
CA LYS A 68 9.54 27.96 -23.15
C LYS A 68 8.95 27.29 -21.90
N THR A 69 8.88 25.97 -21.92
CA THR A 69 8.41 25.11 -20.82
C THR A 69 9.05 25.44 -19.47
N ASN A 70 10.37 25.63 -19.44
CA ASN A 70 11.09 25.96 -18.21
C ASN A 70 10.64 27.30 -17.61
N SER A 71 10.33 28.30 -18.44
CA SER A 71 9.83 29.61 -17.98
C SER A 71 8.46 29.47 -17.31
N ILE A 72 7.56 28.72 -17.96
CA ILE A 72 6.21 28.44 -17.44
C ILE A 72 6.29 27.65 -16.13
N ALA A 73 7.18 26.65 -16.07
CA ALA A 73 7.40 25.83 -14.89
C ALA A 73 7.91 26.65 -13.70
N SER A 74 8.92 27.50 -13.92
CA SER A 74 9.46 28.40 -12.88
C SER A 74 8.41 29.39 -12.37
N HIS A 75 7.57 29.94 -13.25
CA HIS A 75 6.53 30.89 -12.86
C HIS A 75 5.50 30.29 -11.88
N HIS A 76 5.12 29.03 -12.10
CA HIS A 76 4.10 28.34 -11.28
C HIS A 76 4.68 27.47 -10.16
N GLY A 77 6.01 27.46 -10.00
CA GLY A 77 6.68 26.58 -9.03
C GLY A 77 6.47 25.09 -9.35
N LEU A 78 6.36 24.74 -10.62
CA LEU A 78 6.13 23.38 -11.10
C LEU A 78 7.40 22.77 -11.68
N THR A 79 7.40 21.45 -11.82
CA THR A 79 8.43 20.76 -12.60
C THR A 79 8.11 20.85 -14.10
N PRO A 80 9.13 20.93 -14.98
CA PRO A 80 8.90 20.94 -16.43
C PRO A 80 8.13 19.71 -16.94
N SER A 81 8.30 18.55 -16.29
CA SER A 81 7.54 17.33 -16.61
C SER A 81 6.03 17.51 -16.38
N THR A 82 5.65 18.19 -15.29
CA THR A 82 4.25 18.54 -15.01
C THR A 82 3.67 19.44 -16.10
N VAL A 83 4.44 20.42 -16.57
CA VAL A 83 4.04 21.30 -17.67
C VAL A 83 3.87 20.52 -18.98
N TYR A 84 4.81 19.62 -19.29
CA TYR A 84 4.74 18.78 -20.50
C TYR A 84 3.48 17.91 -20.55
N HIS A 85 3.04 17.37 -19.41
CA HIS A 85 1.77 16.63 -19.33
C HIS A 85 0.57 17.46 -19.78
N PHE A 86 0.53 18.76 -19.49
CA PHE A 86 -0.56 19.65 -19.92
C PHE A 86 -0.45 20.09 -21.39
N GLN A 87 0.75 20.09 -21.96
CA GLN A 87 0.98 20.47 -23.36
C GLN A 87 0.62 19.34 -24.33
N VAL A 88 1.08 18.12 -24.02
CA VAL A 88 0.89 16.95 -24.89
C VAL A 88 -0.45 16.27 -24.64
N GLY A 89 -0.89 16.23 -23.38
CA GLY A 89 -2.17 15.66 -22.99
C GLY A 89 -3.30 16.69 -23.07
N ARG A 90 -3.56 17.30 -24.24
CA ARG A 90 -4.79 18.07 -24.46
C ARG A 90 -5.99 17.18 -24.15
N LEU A 91 -6.50 17.33 -22.93
CA LEU A 91 -7.64 16.66 -22.29
C LEU A 91 -7.84 15.17 -22.66
N TYR A 92 -7.54 14.28 -21.71
CA TYR A 92 -8.49 13.20 -21.43
C TYR A 92 -9.59 13.75 -20.51
#